data_AF-A0A117I3P3-F1
#
_entry.id   AF-A0A117I3P3-F1
#
_cell.length_a   1.000
_cell.length_b   1.000
_cell.length_c   1.000
_cell.angle_alpha   90.00
_cell.angle_beta   90.00
_cell.angle_gamma   90.00
#
_symmetry.space_group_name_H-M   'P 1'
#
loop_
_entity.id
_entity.type
_entity.pdbx_description
1 polymer ?
#
loop_
_entity_poly.entity_id
_entity_poly.type
_entity_poly.pdbx_seq_one_letter_code
_entity_poly.pdbx_strand_id
1 'polypeptide(L)'
;MIKFDKLDQFKKQREANSAKQDELYTKQAQATEAVVEAKRKYTELVERSIRDGVDLDAEIDKADVNVSDAQRVARRIEAQIQATSVSKGLKVTPEDVAGAWNTDVAPVYFESVLNPAIDELAQAAEAYRQAYEKATAAAKKIEDERWEMIRTIDPAGFSAKIGRGRFMYNTKSPDLSNPGSPFNQATLTSRDLQQLDNQRRAAILI
;
A
#
# COMPACT_ATOMS: atom_id res chain seq x y z
N MET A 1 -7.51 -14.27 14.54
CA MET A 1 -7.49 -13.81 13.13
C MET A 1 -8.91 -13.96 12.60
N ILE A 2 -9.52 -12.87 12.10
CA ILE A 2 -10.92 -12.90 11.65
C ILE A 2 -10.97 -13.61 10.29
N LYS A 3 -11.85 -14.60 10.17
CA LYS A 3 -11.97 -15.45 8.98
C LYS A 3 -12.90 -14.77 7.96
N PHE A 4 -12.43 -14.62 6.72
CA PHE A 4 -13.21 -13.98 5.65
C PHE A 4 -13.46 -14.95 4.49
N ASP A 5 -14.36 -15.91 4.72
CA ASP A 5 -14.57 -17.06 3.84
C ASP A 5 -14.97 -16.70 2.39
N LYS A 6 -15.80 -15.65 2.21
CA LYS A 6 -16.21 -15.20 0.88
C LYS A 6 -15.05 -14.61 0.07
N LEU A 7 -14.14 -13.88 0.71
CA LEU A 7 -12.93 -13.37 0.07
C LEU A 7 -12.00 -14.53 -0.35
N ASP A 8 -11.86 -15.55 0.50
CA ASP A 8 -11.02 -16.71 0.19
C ASP A 8 -11.59 -17.53 -0.98
N GLN A 9 -12.92 -17.71 -1.02
CA GLN A 9 -13.60 -18.33 -2.16
C GLN A 9 -13.40 -17.54 -3.45
N PHE A 10 -13.52 -16.21 -3.38
CA PHE A 10 -13.31 -15.31 -4.51
C PHE A 10 -11.87 -15.40 -5.05
N LYS A 11 -10.87 -15.39 -4.16
CA LYS A 11 -9.46 -15.55 -4.52
C LYS A 11 -9.20 -16.88 -5.21
N LYS A 12 -9.64 -17.98 -4.60
CA LYS A 12 -9.51 -19.33 -5.18
C LYS A 12 -10.17 -19.43 -6.56
N GLN A 13 -11.34 -18.80 -6.73
CA GLN A 13 -12.01 -18.79 -8.03
C GLN A 13 -11.23 -18.00 -9.08
N ARG A 14 -10.67 -16.83 -8.71
CA ARG A 14 -9.82 -16.03 -9.62
C ARG A 14 -8.55 -16.78 -10.01
N GLU A 15 -7.87 -17.39 -9.05
CA GLU A 15 -6.67 -18.20 -9.29
C GLU A 15 -6.98 -19.38 -10.21
N ALA A 16 -8.06 -20.13 -9.95
CA ALA A 16 -8.47 -21.24 -10.79
C ALA A 16 -8.86 -20.80 -12.20
N ASN A 17 -9.45 -19.62 -12.37
CA ASN A 17 -9.77 -19.07 -13.68
C ASN A 17 -8.52 -18.58 -14.43
N SER A 18 -7.58 -17.92 -13.73
CA SER A 18 -6.29 -17.50 -14.28
C SER A 18 -5.51 -18.71 -14.78
N ALA A 19 -5.33 -19.73 -13.93
CA ALA A 19 -4.59 -20.95 -14.28
C ALA A 19 -5.17 -21.65 -15.51
N LYS A 20 -6.51 -21.67 -15.65
CA LYS A 20 -7.17 -22.22 -16.85
C LYS A 20 -6.94 -21.37 -18.10
N GLN A 21 -6.89 -20.04 -17.97
CA GLN A 21 -6.55 -19.16 -19.09
C GLN A 21 -5.09 -19.36 -19.51
N ASP A 22 -4.18 -19.40 -18.55
CA ASP A 22 -2.75 -19.63 -18.78
C ASP A 22 -2.51 -20.98 -19.48
N GLU A 23 -3.23 -22.03 -19.09
CA GLU A 23 -3.20 -23.34 -19.75
C GLU A 23 -3.67 -23.25 -21.22
N LEU A 24 -4.75 -22.52 -21.49
CA LEU A 24 -5.25 -22.34 -22.86
C LEU A 24 -4.30 -21.52 -23.73
N TYR A 25 -3.71 -20.45 -23.20
CA TYR A 25 -2.69 -19.67 -23.90
C TYR A 25 -1.42 -20.48 -24.18
N THR A 26 -1.01 -21.33 -23.23
CA THR A 26 0.10 -22.26 -23.44
C THR A 26 -0.20 -23.23 -24.58
N LYS A 27 -1.41 -23.82 -24.61
CA LYS A 27 -1.85 -24.69 -25.70
C LYS A 27 -1.92 -23.94 -27.03
N GLN A 28 -2.33 -22.67 -27.03
CA GLN A 28 -2.35 -21.84 -28.23
C GLN A 28 -0.94 -21.60 -28.79
N ALA A 29 0.02 -21.30 -27.91
CA ALA A 29 1.42 -21.11 -28.30
C ALA A 29 1.97 -22.39 -28.94
N GLN A 30 1.77 -23.54 -28.29
CA GLN A 30 2.19 -24.85 -28.81
C GLN A 30 1.54 -25.18 -30.16
N ALA A 31 0.24 -24.93 -30.32
CA ALA A 31 -0.45 -25.18 -31.58
C ALA A 31 0.02 -24.23 -32.69
N THR A 32 0.34 -22.98 -32.36
CA THR A 32 0.89 -22.01 -33.31
C THR A 32 2.28 -22.43 -33.76
N GLU A 33 3.14 -22.86 -32.83
CA GLU A 33 4.47 -23.39 -33.13
C GLU A 33 4.38 -24.63 -34.04
N ALA A 34 3.45 -25.55 -33.76
CA ALA A 34 3.22 -26.72 -34.62
C ALA A 34 2.79 -26.35 -36.05
N VAL A 35 1.99 -25.30 -36.23
CA VAL A 35 1.63 -24.78 -37.57
C VAL A 35 2.86 -24.23 -38.28
N VAL A 36 3.70 -23.46 -37.58
CA VAL A 36 4.93 -22.90 -38.15
C VAL A 36 5.88 -24.03 -38.57
N GLU A 37 6.08 -25.03 -37.72
CA GLU A 37 6.95 -26.16 -38.03
C GLU A 37 6.41 -27.00 -39.20
N ALA A 38 5.10 -27.28 -39.24
CA ALA A 38 4.49 -28.00 -40.35
C ALA A 38 4.66 -27.25 -41.67
N LYS A 39 4.44 -25.93 -41.67
CA LYS A 39 4.65 -25.08 -42.86
C LYS A 39 6.12 -25.07 -43.28
N ARG A 40 7.05 -24.99 -42.34
CA ARG A 40 8.48 -25.05 -42.63
C ARG A 40 8.84 -26.35 -43.32
N LYS A 41 8.38 -27.50 -42.81
CA LYS A 41 8.62 -28.83 -43.42
C LYS A 41 8.05 -28.93 -44.83
N TYR A 42 6.85 -28.40 -45.05
CA TYR A 42 6.26 -28.31 -46.39
C TYR A 42 7.15 -27.49 -47.34
N THR A 43 7.57 -26.28 -46.92
CA THR A 43 8.45 -25.43 -47.72
C THR A 43 9.80 -26.10 -48.02
N GLU A 44 10.41 -26.74 -47.03
CA GLU A 44 11.67 -27.48 -47.20
C GLU A 44 11.55 -28.59 -48.26
N LEU A 45 10.44 -29.34 -48.26
CA LEU A 45 10.18 -30.41 -49.25
C LEU A 45 9.98 -29.85 -50.66
N VAL A 46 9.21 -28.77 -50.80
CA VAL A 46 8.99 -28.09 -52.08
C VAL A 46 10.31 -27.54 -52.63
N GLU A 47 11.09 -26.84 -51.79
CA GLU A 47 12.40 -26.32 -52.19
C GLU A 47 13.36 -27.42 -52.60
N ARG A 48 13.37 -28.55 -51.88
CA ARG A 48 14.21 -29.71 -52.21
C ARG A 48 13.81 -30.34 -53.53
N SER A 49 12.51 -30.51 -53.79
CA SER A 49 12.00 -31.04 -55.06
C SER A 49 12.45 -30.18 -56.24
N ILE A 50 12.34 -28.85 -56.11
CA ILE A 50 12.76 -27.89 -57.14
C ILE A 50 14.27 -27.89 -57.32
N ARG A 51 15.04 -27.85 -56.22
CA ARG A 51 16.50 -27.72 -56.25
C ARG A 51 17.18 -28.97 -56.79
N ASP A 52 16.73 -30.14 -56.36
CA ASP A 52 17.38 -31.41 -56.66
C ASP A 52 16.73 -32.11 -57.86
N GLY A 53 15.61 -31.60 -58.37
CA GLY A 53 14.87 -32.16 -59.50
C GLY A 53 14.24 -33.53 -59.20
N VAL A 54 14.00 -33.83 -57.92
CA VAL A 54 13.43 -35.11 -57.47
C VAL A 54 11.93 -34.95 -57.23
N ASP A 55 11.16 -35.92 -57.71
CA ASP A 55 9.73 -36.02 -57.41
C ASP A 55 9.54 -36.36 -55.93
N LEU A 56 8.90 -35.44 -55.20
CA LEU A 56 8.57 -35.57 -53.78
C LEU A 56 7.07 -35.35 -53.55
N ASP A 57 6.24 -35.47 -54.60
CA ASP A 57 4.82 -35.09 -54.56
C ASP A 57 4.07 -35.76 -53.41
N ALA A 58 4.30 -37.07 -53.19
CA ALA A 58 3.68 -37.81 -52.09
C ALA A 58 4.11 -37.31 -50.69
N GLU A 59 5.36 -36.86 -50.53
CA GLU A 59 5.85 -36.28 -49.26
C GLU A 59 5.28 -34.88 -49.05
N ILE A 60 5.16 -34.09 -50.12
CA ILE A 60 4.58 -32.75 -50.14
C ILE A 60 3.10 -32.80 -49.77
N ASP A 61 2.33 -33.71 -50.38
CA ASP A 61 0.90 -33.92 -50.08
C ASP A 61 0.71 -34.30 -48.60
N LYS A 62 1.56 -35.19 -48.08
CA LYS A 62 1.52 -35.56 -46.66
C LYS A 62 1.86 -34.36 -45.76
N ALA A 63 2.80 -33.52 -46.15
CA ALA A 63 3.13 -32.31 -45.41
C ALA A 63 1.99 -31.27 -45.44
N ASP A 64 1.27 -31.14 -46.56
CA ASP A 64 0.10 -30.25 -46.68
C ASP A 64 -1.06 -30.70 -45.77
N VAL A 65 -1.32 -32.01 -45.71
CA VAL A 65 -2.29 -32.58 -44.75
C VAL A 65 -1.91 -32.23 -43.31
N ASN A 66 -0.63 -32.36 -42.95
CA ASN A 66 -0.14 -32.00 -41.62
C ASN A 66 -0.30 -30.50 -41.33
N VAL A 67 -0.09 -29.63 -42.32
CA VAL A 67 -0.32 -28.18 -42.20
C VAL A 67 -1.80 -27.91 -41.94
N SER A 68 -2.70 -28.54 -42.69
CA SER A 68 -4.15 -28.39 -42.54
C SER A 68 -4.64 -28.86 -41.17
N ASP A 69 -4.14 -29.99 -40.69
CA ASP A 69 -4.46 -30.52 -39.36
C ASP A 69 -3.96 -29.62 -38.23
N ALA A 70 -2.71 -29.14 -38.32
CA ALA A 70 -2.15 -28.21 -37.33
C ALA A 70 -2.97 -26.90 -37.28
N GLN A 71 -3.37 -26.36 -38.43
CA GLN A 71 -4.20 -25.15 -38.49
C GLN A 71 -5.59 -25.37 -37.89
N ARG A 72 -6.20 -26.54 -38.12
CA ARG A 72 -7.49 -26.90 -37.52
C ARG A 72 -7.40 -26.96 -36.00
N VAL A 73 -6.34 -27.54 -35.46
CA VAL A 73 -6.09 -27.60 -34.01
C VAL A 73 -5.92 -26.19 -33.43
N ALA A 74 -5.11 -25.34 -34.06
CA ALA A 74 -4.90 -23.96 -33.63
C ALA A 74 -6.22 -23.17 -33.59
N ARG A 75 -7.03 -23.22 -34.67
CA ARG A 75 -8.35 -22.56 -34.72
C ARG A 75 -9.31 -23.06 -33.65
N ARG A 76 -9.30 -24.35 -33.34
CA ARG A 76 -10.12 -24.92 -32.26
C ARG A 76 -9.72 -24.34 -30.89
N ILE A 77 -8.43 -24.21 -30.62
CA ILE A 77 -7.94 -23.65 -29.35
C ILE A 77 -8.28 -22.16 -29.26
N GLU A 78 -8.14 -21.41 -30.35
CA GLU A 78 -8.56 -20.01 -30.42
C GLU A 78 -10.06 -19.85 -30.12
N ALA A 79 -10.91 -20.68 -30.72
CA ALA A 79 -12.34 -20.70 -30.42
C ALA A 79 -12.65 -21.05 -28.95
N GLN A 80 -11.86 -21.95 -28.34
CA GLN A 80 -11.99 -22.27 -26.90
C GLN A 80 -11.63 -21.08 -26.00
N ILE A 81 -10.60 -20.30 -26.36
CA ILE A 81 -10.22 -19.08 -25.65
C ILE A 81 -11.35 -18.05 -25.72
N GLN A 82 -11.88 -17.80 -26.93
CA GLN A 82 -12.99 -16.87 -27.14
C GLN A 82 -14.28 -17.31 -26.41
N ALA A 83 -14.60 -18.60 -26.44
CA ALA A 83 -15.74 -19.12 -25.70
C ALA A 83 -15.55 -18.94 -24.18
N THR A 84 -14.32 -19.12 -23.68
CA THR A 84 -14.02 -19.00 -22.25
C THR A 84 -14.06 -17.54 -21.76
N SER A 85 -13.72 -16.56 -22.60
CA SER A 85 -13.78 -15.14 -22.23
C SER A 85 -15.22 -14.62 -22.13
N VAL A 86 -16.15 -15.16 -22.91
CA VAL A 86 -17.57 -14.76 -22.90
C VAL A 86 -18.38 -15.50 -21.83
N SER A 87 -18.01 -16.73 -21.47
CA SER A 87 -18.91 -17.66 -20.77
C SER A 87 -18.76 -17.76 -19.25
N LYS A 88 -17.99 -16.90 -18.57
CA LYS A 88 -17.76 -17.04 -17.12
C LYS A 88 -18.04 -15.76 -16.33
N GLY A 89 -19.28 -15.65 -15.86
CA GLY A 89 -19.54 -14.92 -14.60
C GLY A 89 -18.84 -15.63 -13.44
N LEU A 90 -18.27 -14.87 -12.51
CA LEU A 90 -17.76 -15.44 -11.27
C LEU A 90 -18.94 -15.98 -10.44
N LYS A 91 -18.71 -17.06 -9.68
CA LYS A 91 -19.72 -17.66 -8.80
C LYS A 91 -19.87 -16.85 -7.53
N VAL A 92 -18.77 -16.26 -7.08
CA VAL A 92 -18.74 -15.22 -6.07
C VAL A 92 -18.37 -13.93 -6.79
N THR A 93 -19.22 -12.92 -6.72
CA THR A 93 -18.93 -11.62 -7.33
C THR A 93 -18.22 -10.69 -6.35
N PRO A 94 -17.62 -9.58 -6.82
CA PRO A 94 -17.11 -8.54 -5.93
C PRO A 94 -18.17 -8.00 -4.98
N GLU A 95 -19.42 -7.90 -5.42
CA GLU A 95 -20.56 -7.45 -4.62
C GLU A 95 -20.87 -8.42 -3.49
N ASP A 96 -20.78 -9.74 -3.74
CA ASP A 96 -20.94 -10.76 -2.68
C ASP A 96 -19.87 -10.63 -1.59
N VAL A 97 -18.63 -10.33 -1.99
CA VAL A 97 -17.51 -10.14 -1.07
C VAL A 97 -17.73 -8.86 -0.25
N ALA A 98 -18.11 -7.77 -0.89
CA ALA A 98 -18.42 -6.50 -0.21
C ALA A 98 -19.60 -6.65 0.75
N GLY A 99 -20.64 -7.39 0.35
CA GLY A 99 -21.77 -7.73 1.21
C GLY A 99 -21.32 -8.46 2.47
N ALA A 100 -20.58 -9.56 2.31
CA ALA A 100 -20.09 -10.36 3.42
C ALA A 100 -19.08 -9.60 4.32
N TRP A 101 -18.29 -8.68 3.75
CA TRP A 101 -17.45 -7.79 4.56
C TRP A 101 -18.33 -6.96 5.51
N ASN A 102 -19.34 -6.27 4.97
CA ASN A 102 -20.16 -5.36 5.76
C ASN A 102 -21.04 -6.08 6.80
N THR A 103 -21.53 -7.28 6.50
CA THR A 103 -22.44 -8.01 7.39
C THR A 103 -21.72 -8.87 8.41
N ASP A 104 -20.68 -9.60 7.99
CA ASP A 104 -20.15 -10.72 8.77
C ASP A 104 -18.80 -10.38 9.41
N VAL A 105 -17.97 -9.59 8.73
CA VAL A 105 -16.56 -9.37 9.10
C VAL A 105 -16.36 -8.02 9.77
N ALA A 106 -16.92 -6.96 9.19
CA ALA A 106 -16.74 -5.59 9.66
C ALA A 106 -17.16 -5.43 11.13
N PRO A 107 -18.35 -5.86 11.58
CA PRO A 107 -18.75 -5.67 12.97
C PRO A 107 -17.75 -6.27 13.97
N VAL A 108 -17.30 -7.50 13.71
CA VAL A 108 -16.32 -8.21 14.55
C VAL A 108 -14.95 -7.53 14.48
N TYR A 109 -14.53 -7.06 13.30
CA TYR A 109 -13.26 -6.35 13.11
C TYR A 109 -13.24 -5.01 13.86
N PHE A 110 -14.31 -4.23 13.74
CA PHE A 110 -14.44 -2.97 14.47
C PHE A 110 -14.39 -3.22 15.97
N GLU A 111 -15.17 -4.17 16.47
CA GLU A 111 -15.24 -4.44 17.91
C GLU A 111 -13.93 -5.00 18.49
N SER A 112 -13.31 -5.96 17.82
CA SER A 112 -12.18 -6.70 18.40
C SER A 112 -10.79 -6.15 18.06
N VAL A 113 -10.67 -5.36 16.99
CA VAL A 113 -9.38 -4.85 16.50
C VAL A 113 -9.36 -3.34 16.49
N LEU A 114 -10.35 -2.70 15.85
CA LEU A 114 -10.26 -1.26 15.61
C LEU A 114 -10.61 -0.43 16.85
N ASN A 115 -11.72 -0.71 17.52
CA ASN A 115 -12.18 0.05 18.68
C ASN A 115 -11.16 0.01 19.83
N PRO A 116 -10.54 -1.14 20.19
CA PRO A 116 -9.51 -1.17 21.22
C PRO A 116 -8.29 -0.31 20.86
N ALA A 117 -7.88 -0.30 19.59
CA ALA A 117 -6.76 0.54 19.14
C ALA A 117 -7.12 2.03 19.14
N ILE A 118 -8.37 2.38 18.82
CA ILE A 118 -8.88 3.75 18.93
C ILE A 118 -8.88 4.19 20.40
N ASP A 119 -9.32 3.33 21.31
CA ASP A 119 -9.35 3.63 22.75
C ASP A 119 -7.93 3.80 23.31
N GLU A 120 -6.98 2.94 22.90
CA GLU A 120 -5.56 3.07 23.27
C GLU A 120 -4.97 4.39 22.76
N LEU A 121 -5.28 4.76 21.51
CA LEU A 121 -4.85 6.04 20.93
C LEU A 121 -5.44 7.23 21.69
N ALA A 122 -6.72 7.16 22.07
CA ALA A 122 -7.38 8.20 22.85
C ALA A 122 -6.74 8.36 24.24
N GLN A 123 -6.42 7.26 24.92
CA GLN A 123 -5.71 7.28 26.21
C GLN A 123 -4.30 7.87 26.08
N ALA A 124 -3.56 7.51 25.03
CA ALA A 124 -2.24 8.06 24.76
C ALA A 124 -2.30 9.58 24.47
N ALA A 125 -3.29 10.02 23.69
CA ALA A 125 -3.51 11.45 23.40
C ALA A 125 -3.83 12.24 24.68
N GLU A 126 -4.66 11.68 25.57
CA GLU A 126 -5.00 12.29 26.85
C GLU A 126 -3.77 12.36 27.78
N ALA A 127 -2.97 11.29 27.86
CA ALA A 127 -1.73 11.29 28.62
C ALA A 127 -0.73 12.33 28.11
N TYR A 128 -0.63 12.49 26.79
CA TYR A 128 0.18 13.53 26.16
C TYR A 128 -0.33 14.93 26.53
N ARG A 129 -1.64 15.18 26.45
CA ARG A 129 -2.25 16.45 26.84
C ARG A 129 -1.90 16.81 28.29
N GLN A 130 -2.08 15.87 29.22
CA GLN A 130 -1.76 16.08 30.63
C GLN A 130 -0.26 16.34 30.85
N ALA A 131 0.63 15.62 30.15
CA ALA A 131 2.07 15.84 30.23
C ALA A 131 2.46 17.23 29.70
N TYR A 132 1.83 17.65 28.60
CA TYR A 132 2.03 18.97 28.02
C TYR A 132 1.56 20.08 28.96
N GLU A 133 0.39 19.94 29.59
CA GLU A 133 -0.12 20.89 30.57
C GLU A 133 0.82 21.03 31.77
N LYS A 134 1.34 19.91 32.28
CA LYS A 134 2.34 19.90 33.35
C LYS A 134 3.64 20.61 32.94
N ALA A 135 4.16 20.32 31.75
CA ALA A 135 5.36 20.97 31.23
C ALA A 135 5.15 22.48 31.06
N THR A 136 4.00 22.88 30.51
CA THR A 136 3.63 24.29 30.31
C THR A 136 3.50 25.03 31.64
N ALA A 137 2.87 24.42 32.65
CA ALA A 137 2.75 24.98 33.99
C ALA A 137 4.12 25.16 34.66
N ALA A 138 5.02 24.18 34.49
CA ALA A 138 6.40 24.27 35.00
C ALA A 138 7.20 25.40 34.31
N ALA A 139 7.10 25.50 32.99
CA ALA A 139 7.74 26.59 32.23
C ALA A 139 7.22 27.97 32.68
N LYS A 140 5.90 28.10 32.87
CA LYS A 140 5.29 29.32 33.40
C LYS A 140 5.83 29.66 34.79
N LYS A 141 5.92 28.70 35.70
CA LYS A 141 6.47 28.92 37.05
C LYS A 141 7.91 29.44 37.01
N ILE A 142 8.75 28.87 36.14
CA ILE A 142 10.14 29.33 35.95
C ILE A 142 10.17 30.77 35.45
N GLU A 143 9.33 31.11 34.46
CA GLU A 143 9.26 32.48 33.95
C GLU A 143 8.72 33.46 35.00
N ASP A 144 7.70 33.07 35.77
CA ASP A 144 7.14 33.89 36.85
C ASP A 144 8.23 34.19 37.91
N GLU A 145 8.97 33.19 38.37
CA GLU A 145 10.09 33.35 39.31
C GLU A 145 11.19 34.25 38.74
N ARG A 146 11.52 34.08 37.45
CA ARG A 146 12.51 34.89 36.76
C ARG A 146 12.07 36.35 36.64
N TRP A 147 10.82 36.61 36.26
CA TRP A 147 10.26 37.96 36.16
C TRP A 147 10.24 38.66 37.52
N GLU A 148 9.89 37.92 38.58
CA GLU A 148 9.92 38.43 39.95
C GLU A 148 11.35 38.83 40.37
N MET A 149 12.35 37.99 40.05
CA MET A 149 13.75 38.29 40.31
C MET A 149 14.24 39.51 39.52
N ILE A 150 13.87 39.63 38.24
CA ILE A 150 14.21 40.80 37.41
C ILE A 150 13.61 42.08 38.00
N ARG A 151 12.33 42.05 38.40
CA ARG A 151 11.66 43.20 39.05
C ARG A 151 12.34 43.61 40.35
N THR A 152 12.82 42.63 41.12
CA THR A 152 13.54 42.88 42.37
C THR A 152 14.90 43.55 42.14
N ILE A 153 15.65 43.10 41.13
CA ILE A 153 17.01 43.61 40.82
C ILE A 153 16.96 44.98 40.11
N ASP A 154 15.94 45.22 39.29
CA ASP A 154 15.80 46.45 38.49
C ASP A 154 14.35 47.01 38.55
N PRO A 155 13.96 47.61 39.70
CA PRO A 155 12.60 48.11 39.90
C PRO A 155 12.24 49.34 39.06
N ALA A 156 13.24 50.02 38.46
CA ALA A 156 13.04 51.18 37.59
C ALA A 156 12.79 50.81 36.12
N GLY A 157 12.86 49.52 35.76
CA GLY A 157 12.49 49.02 34.43
C GLY A 157 13.55 49.21 33.35
N PHE A 158 14.84 49.36 33.70
CA PHE A 158 15.94 49.56 32.74
C PHE A 158 16.51 48.27 32.11
N SER A 159 15.78 47.16 32.16
CA SER A 159 16.27 45.84 31.73
C SER A 159 16.14 45.60 30.22
N ALA A 160 16.77 46.48 29.43
CA ALA A 160 17.16 46.14 28.05
C ALA A 160 18.43 45.24 28.01
N LYS A 161 19.20 45.18 29.12
CA LYS A 161 20.48 44.44 29.19
C LYS A 161 20.43 43.10 29.93
N ILE A 162 19.39 42.83 30.72
CA ILE A 162 19.22 41.55 31.44
C ILE A 162 18.33 40.61 30.60
N GLY A 163 18.88 40.10 29.50
CA GLY A 163 18.45 38.83 28.92
C GLY A 163 17.01 38.68 28.39
N ARG A 164 16.37 39.74 27.88
CA ARG A 164 15.00 39.68 27.30
C ARG A 164 14.82 38.69 26.12
N GLY A 165 15.88 38.10 25.57
CA GLY A 165 15.80 37.31 24.33
C GLY A 165 16.29 35.86 24.37
N ARG A 166 16.87 35.35 25.47
CA ARG A 166 17.56 34.03 25.43
C ARG A 166 16.74 32.83 25.88
N PHE A 167 15.67 33.03 26.66
CA PHE A 167 14.90 31.94 27.25
C PHE A 167 13.43 32.36 27.35
N MET A 168 12.69 32.34 26.24
CA MET A 168 11.23 32.45 26.30
C MET A 168 10.67 31.10 25.88
N TYR A 169 9.94 30.44 26.78
CA TYR A 169 9.21 29.23 26.45
C TYR A 169 7.89 29.63 25.78
N ASN A 170 7.64 29.13 24.58
CA ASN A 170 6.36 29.34 23.90
C ASN A 170 5.31 28.42 24.53
N THR A 171 4.47 28.95 25.42
CA THR A 171 3.50 28.19 26.22
C THR A 171 2.09 28.16 25.62
N LYS A 172 1.95 28.27 24.29
CA LYS A 172 0.60 28.19 23.68
C LYS A 172 0.00 26.81 23.94
N SER A 173 -1.21 26.77 24.50
CA SER A 173 -1.97 25.53 24.66
C SER A 173 -2.34 24.98 23.27
N PRO A 174 -2.23 23.67 23.00
CA PRO A 174 -2.81 23.06 21.81
C PRO A 174 -4.33 23.23 21.87
N ASP A 175 -4.90 23.90 20.87
CA ASP A 175 -6.34 23.95 20.67
C ASP A 175 -6.77 22.65 19.97
N LEU A 176 -7.07 21.63 20.77
CA LEU A 176 -7.47 20.31 20.27
C LEU A 176 -8.81 20.34 19.51
N SER A 177 -9.54 21.46 19.49
CA SER A 177 -10.81 21.61 18.76
C SER A 177 -10.65 21.92 17.26
N ASN A 178 -9.45 22.29 16.79
CA ASN A 178 -9.21 22.66 15.39
C ASN A 178 -7.90 22.09 14.79
N PRO A 179 -7.79 20.77 14.56
CA PRO A 179 -6.53 20.11 14.16
C PRO A 179 -5.87 20.63 12.87
N GLY A 180 -6.57 21.42 12.04
CA GLY A 180 -6.04 22.02 10.81
C GLY A 180 -5.44 23.43 10.95
N SER A 181 -5.47 24.04 12.14
CA SER A 181 -4.92 25.38 12.35
C SER A 181 -3.38 25.37 12.27
N PRO A 182 -2.74 26.25 11.47
CA PRO A 182 -1.28 26.41 11.50
C PRO A 182 -0.78 26.94 12.86
N PHE A 183 -1.68 27.45 13.70
CA PHE A 183 -1.40 27.83 15.09
C PHE A 183 -1.54 26.69 16.10
N ASN A 184 -1.99 25.50 15.65
CA ASN A 184 -2.03 24.27 16.45
C ASN A 184 -0.73 23.46 16.45
N GLN A 185 0.36 24.07 15.98
CA GLN A 185 1.72 23.62 16.24
C GLN A 185 2.18 24.03 17.66
N ALA A 186 1.36 23.73 18.67
CA ALA A 186 1.79 23.75 20.06
C ALA A 186 2.68 22.51 20.31
N THR A 187 3.86 22.54 19.70
CA THR A 187 4.90 21.54 19.90
C THR A 187 5.97 22.19 20.75
N LEU A 188 6.19 21.64 21.95
CA LEU A 188 7.56 21.60 22.48
C LEU A 188 8.37 20.90 21.40
N THR A 189 9.12 21.67 20.63
CA THR A 189 9.94 21.10 19.56
C THR A 189 11.08 20.32 20.19
N SER A 190 11.68 19.40 19.44
CA SER A 190 12.88 18.69 19.88
C SER A 190 13.99 19.65 20.34
N ARG A 191 14.02 20.87 19.77
CA ARG A 191 14.92 21.96 20.14
C ARG A 191 14.61 22.54 21.53
N ASP A 192 13.34 22.72 21.86
CA ASP A 192 12.91 23.24 23.17
C ASP A 192 13.26 22.23 24.29
N LEU A 193 13.05 20.93 24.03
CA LEU A 193 13.44 19.84 24.94
C LEU A 193 14.96 19.77 25.14
N GLN A 194 15.74 19.94 24.07
CA GLN A 194 17.20 19.99 24.14
C GLN A 194 17.70 21.21 24.91
N GLN A 195 17.03 22.35 24.79
CA GLN A 195 17.38 23.57 25.53
C GLN A 195 17.10 23.43 27.04
N LEU A 196 16.00 22.76 27.41
CA LEU A 196 15.69 22.41 28.80
C LEU A 196 16.74 21.45 29.39
N ASP A 197 17.15 20.42 28.65
CA ASP A 197 18.19 19.48 29.11
C ASP A 197 19.55 20.19 29.31
N ASN A 198 19.93 21.08 28.39
CA ASN A 198 21.16 21.85 28.51
C ASN A 198 21.17 22.76 29.75
N GLN A 199 20.04 23.37 30.09
CA GLN A 199 19.92 24.18 31.31
C GLN A 199 20.00 23.34 32.58
N ARG A 200 19.34 22.18 32.60
CA ARG A 200 19.46 21.22 33.72
C ARG A 200 20.90 20.82 33.96
N ARG A 201 21.67 20.57 32.89
CA ARG A 201 23.10 20.24 32.98
C ARG A 201 23.96 21.42 33.46
N ALA A 202 23.65 22.63 33.01
CA ALA A 202 24.36 23.84 33.46
C ALA A 202 24.12 24.15 34.95
N ALA A 203 22.92 23.86 35.47
CA ALA A 203 22.57 24.04 36.88
C ALA A 203 23.25 23.05 37.84
N ILE A 204 23.83 21.95 37.32
CA ILE A 204 24.56 20.94 38.10
C ILE A 204 26.06 21.28 38.22
N LEU A 205 26.55 22.26 37.46
CA LEU A 205 27.97 22.64 37.36
C LEU A 205 28.33 23.93 38.11
N ILE A 206 27.43 24.42 38.98
CA ILE A 206 27.63 25.55 39.91
C ILE A 206 27.46 25.00 41.33
#